data_AF-T1C3R9-F1
#
_entry.id   AF-T1C3R9-F1
#
_cell.length_a   1.000
_cell.length_b   1.000
_cell.length_c   1.000
_cell.angle_alpha   90.00
_cell.angle_beta   90.00
_cell.angle_gamma   90.00
#
_symmetry.space_group_name_H-M   'P 1'
#
loop_
_entity.id
_entity.type
_entity.pdbx_description
1 polymer ?
#
loop_
_entity_poly.entity_id
_entity_poly.type
_entity_poly.pdbx_seq_one_letter_code
_entity_poly.pdbx_strand_id
1 'polypeptide(L)'
;SSTAIAAFRTRWATKARDERKTHWTDEQTLVNAELLVDGHVTYAALILFWDSRRAGAVAGAGGVGVRVPILRGVWPCRRPRRVSEGFFLWHDAIWNKINLRNDRQSYQDGLFRIELPTFDEVSVREALLNAVAHRDYRLGGSVFVRQYGQRLE
;
A
#
# COMPACT_ATOMS: atom_id res chain seq x y z
N SER A 1 8.23 2.43 11.55
CA SER A 1 9.56 2.46 10.90
C SER A 1 9.87 3.90 10.49
N SER A 2 11.06 4.42 10.81
CA SER A 2 11.43 5.81 10.46
C SER A 2 11.43 6.03 8.94
N THR A 3 11.79 5.02 8.15
CA THR A 3 11.73 5.08 6.68
C THR A 3 10.30 5.30 6.15
N ALA A 4 9.31 4.64 6.75
CA ALA A 4 7.91 4.79 6.35
C ALA A 4 7.37 6.19 6.69
N ILE A 5 7.75 6.73 7.85
CA ILE A 5 7.37 8.07 8.30
C ILE A 5 8.02 9.14 7.42
N ALA A 6 9.29 8.97 7.05
CA ALA A 6 9.98 9.84 6.11
C ALA A 6 9.30 9.84 4.73
N ALA A 7 8.94 8.67 4.19
CA ALA A 7 8.24 8.57 2.92
C ALA A 7 6.86 9.26 2.95
N PHE A 8 6.10 9.12 4.04
CA PHE A 8 4.84 9.83 4.24
C PHE A 8 5.05 11.34 4.31
N ARG A 9 6.03 11.80 5.07
CA ARG A 9 6.38 13.21 5.24
C ARG A 9 6.70 13.89 3.91
N THR A 10 7.53 13.27 3.07
CA THR A 10 7.84 13.79 1.72
C THR A 10 6.58 13.89 0.86
N ARG A 11 5.77 12.83 0.80
CA ARG A 11 4.53 12.82 0.01
C ARG A 11 3.51 13.84 0.51
N TRP A 12 3.44 14.04 1.82
CA TRP A 12 2.55 15.01 2.44
C TRP A 12 2.99 16.44 2.15
N ALA A 13 4.29 16.73 2.20
CA ALA A 13 4.86 18.01 1.80
C ALA A 13 4.51 18.34 0.34
N THR A 14 4.66 17.37 -0.57
CA THR A 14 4.28 17.54 -1.99
C THR A 14 2.79 17.81 -2.15
N LYS A 15 1.92 17.02 -1.48
CA LYS A 15 0.46 17.21 -1.55
C LYS A 15 0.01 18.56 -1.00
N ALA A 16 0.60 18.99 0.11
CA ALA A 16 0.28 20.26 0.76
C ALA A 16 0.97 21.47 0.09
N ARG A 17 1.89 21.23 -0.86
CA ARG A 17 2.78 22.24 -1.45
C ARG A 17 3.53 23.06 -0.39
N ASP A 18 3.97 22.39 0.68
CA ASP A 18 4.63 23.02 1.82
C ASP A 18 5.90 22.24 2.18
N GLU A 19 7.05 22.79 1.77
CA GLU A 19 8.36 22.19 1.98
C GLU A 19 8.78 22.15 3.45
N ARG A 20 8.21 23.03 4.31
CA ARG A 20 8.53 23.08 5.75
C ARG A 20 8.21 21.76 6.43
N LYS A 21 7.20 21.05 5.94
CA LYS A 21 6.78 19.73 6.46
C LYS A 21 7.87 18.67 6.31
N THR A 22 8.78 18.83 5.35
CA THR A 22 9.91 17.90 5.14
C THR A 22 10.86 17.89 6.34
N HIS A 23 10.96 19.00 7.06
CA HIS A 23 11.87 19.18 8.19
C HIS A 23 11.27 18.77 9.54
N TRP A 24 10.00 18.36 9.58
CA TRP A 24 9.36 17.92 10.82
C TRP A 24 10.04 16.67 11.39
N THR A 25 10.05 16.56 12.72
CA THR A 25 10.46 15.32 13.39
C THR A 25 9.43 14.22 13.15
N ASP A 26 9.83 12.96 13.36
CA ASP A 26 8.92 11.83 13.21
C ASP A 26 7.71 11.95 14.17
N GLU A 27 7.94 12.42 15.41
CA GLU A 27 6.88 12.68 16.40
C GLU A 27 5.94 13.81 15.96
N GLN A 28 6.47 14.95 15.54
CA GLN A 28 5.66 16.07 15.03
C GLN A 28 4.80 15.65 13.84
N THR A 29 5.37 14.83 12.95
CA THR A 29 4.65 14.28 11.79
C THR A 29 3.47 13.41 12.23
N LEU A 30 3.67 12.56 13.24
CA LEU A 30 2.61 11.70 13.76
C LEU A 30 1.53 12.48 14.52
N VAL A 31 1.92 13.44 15.36
CA VAL A 31 0.96 14.30 16.09
C VAL A 31 0.12 15.14 15.13
N ASN A 32 0.76 15.82 14.18
CA ASN A 32 0.06 16.67 13.21
C ASN A 32 -0.86 15.87 12.27
N ALA A 33 -0.59 14.58 12.09
CA ALA A 33 -1.42 13.68 11.31
C ALA A 33 -2.50 12.96 12.15
N GLU A 34 -2.65 13.32 13.44
CA GLU A 34 -3.55 12.67 14.41
C GLU A 34 -3.28 11.17 14.57
N LEU A 35 -2.04 10.75 14.26
CA LEU A 35 -1.57 9.38 14.38
C LEU A 35 -1.00 9.07 15.77
N LEU A 36 -0.65 10.13 16.51
CA LEU A 36 -0.29 10.10 17.92
C LEU A 36 -1.23 11.06 18.68
N VAL A 37 -2.10 10.51 19.53
CA VAL A 37 -3.08 11.28 20.31
C VAL A 37 -2.83 10.99 21.78
N ASP A 38 -2.63 12.03 22.61
CA ASP A 38 -2.33 11.91 24.04
C ASP A 38 -1.17 10.94 24.37
N GLY A 39 -0.14 10.91 23.52
CA GLY A 39 1.00 10.00 23.65
C GLY A 39 0.72 8.55 23.24
N HIS A 40 -0.50 8.23 22.80
CA HIS A 40 -0.90 6.91 22.34
C HIS A 40 -0.90 6.83 20.81
N VAL A 41 -0.31 5.75 20.29
CA VAL A 41 -0.26 5.47 18.85
C VAL A 41 -1.59 4.90 18.40
N THR A 42 -2.21 5.49 17.39
CA THR A 42 -3.49 5.01 16.86
C THR A 42 -3.32 3.70 16.07
N TYR A 43 -4.41 2.94 15.93
CA TYR A 43 -4.40 1.75 15.05
C TYR A 43 -4.02 2.09 13.60
N ALA A 44 -4.44 3.25 13.10
CA ALA A 44 -4.05 3.73 11.77
C ALA A 44 -2.53 3.89 11.65
N ALA A 45 -1.89 4.47 12.67
CA ALA A 45 -0.44 4.63 12.70
C ALA A 45 0.28 3.28 12.71
N LEU A 46 -0.25 2.28 13.43
CA LEU A 46 0.26 0.92 13.39
C LEU A 46 0.15 0.33 11.98
N ILE A 47 -1.02 0.39 11.34
CA ILE A 47 -1.24 -0.17 10.00
C ILE A 47 -0.34 0.50 8.93
N LEU A 48 -0.20 1.82 8.99
CA LEU A 48 0.50 2.60 7.97
C LEU A 48 2.03 2.52 8.10
N PHE A 49 2.55 2.48 9.34
CA PHE A 49 3.99 2.62 9.61
C PHE A 49 4.63 1.40 10.29
N TRP A 50 3.91 0.26 10.38
CA TRP A 50 4.39 -0.95 11.04
C TRP A 50 5.79 -1.37 10.58
N ASP A 51 6.63 -1.80 11.54
CA ASP A 51 7.91 -2.44 11.25
C ASP A 51 7.83 -3.93 11.59
N SER A 52 7.99 -4.77 10.57
CA SER A 52 7.99 -6.24 10.70
C SER A 52 9.11 -6.76 11.58
N ARG A 53 10.22 -6.03 11.74
CA ARG A 53 11.38 -6.45 12.55
C ARG A 53 11.12 -6.36 14.06
N ARG A 54 10.18 -5.52 14.49
CA ARG A 54 9.76 -5.39 15.89
C ARG A 54 8.52 -6.26 16.23
N ALA A 55 8.05 -7.05 15.26
CA ALA A 55 6.75 -7.74 15.31
C ALA A 55 6.71 -9.03 16.15
N GLY A 56 7.83 -9.49 16.73
CA GLY A 56 7.85 -10.71 17.54
C GLY A 56 6.93 -10.67 18.77
N ALA A 57 6.62 -9.47 19.29
CA ALA A 57 5.87 -9.31 20.55
C ALA A 57 4.34 -9.22 20.40
N VAL A 58 3.82 -8.88 19.21
CA VAL A 58 2.37 -8.65 18.99
C VAL A 58 1.75 -9.74 18.08
N ALA A 59 2.44 -10.87 17.95
CA ALA A 59 1.93 -12.02 17.18
C ALA A 59 0.80 -12.78 17.91
N GLY A 60 0.56 -12.50 19.19
CA GLY A 60 -0.52 -13.11 19.98
C GLY A 60 -1.92 -12.56 19.70
N ALA A 61 -2.04 -11.41 19.02
CA ALA A 61 -3.32 -10.78 18.71
C ALA A 61 -3.36 -10.30 17.26
N GLY A 62 -3.76 -11.18 16.33
CA GLY A 62 -4.25 -10.76 15.00
C GLY A 62 -3.27 -9.92 14.17
N GLY A 63 -2.00 -10.33 14.11
CA GLY A 63 -0.90 -9.60 13.46
C GLY A 63 -1.31 -8.86 12.18
N VAL A 64 -1.08 -7.55 12.19
CA VAL A 64 -1.35 -6.55 11.14
C VAL A 64 -0.39 -6.74 9.94
N GLY A 65 -0.18 -7.98 9.50
CA GLY A 65 0.55 -8.30 8.29
C GLY A 65 -0.43 -8.33 7.12
N VAL A 66 -0.41 -7.32 6.26
CA VAL A 66 -1.16 -7.36 5.00
C VAL A 66 -0.34 -8.16 3.99
N ARG A 67 -0.63 -9.46 3.89
CA ARG A 67 0.03 -10.33 2.92
C ARG A 67 -0.67 -10.22 1.58
N VAL A 68 -0.09 -9.51 0.63
CA VAL A 68 -0.59 -9.41 -0.75
C VAL A 68 0.20 -10.31 -1.70
N PRO A 69 -0.18 -11.60 -1.88
CA PRO A 69 0.21 -12.34 -3.07
C PRO A 69 -0.25 -11.61 -4.32
N ILE A 70 0.53 -11.72 -5.38
CA ILE A 70 0.05 -11.47 -6.74
C ILE A 70 0.00 -12.83 -7.41
N LEU A 71 -1.21 -13.34 -7.65
CA LEU A 71 -1.46 -14.62 -8.32
C LEU A 71 -1.83 -14.40 -9.79
N ARG A 72 -1.41 -15.33 -10.67
CA ARG A 72 -1.77 -15.36 -12.09
C ARG A 72 -2.75 -16.51 -12.30
N GLY A 73 -3.99 -16.21 -12.68
CA GLY A 73 -5.00 -17.24 -12.93
C GLY A 73 -5.32 -18.13 -11.71
N VAL A 74 -5.94 -19.29 -11.97
CA VAL A 74 -6.44 -20.25 -10.97
C VAL A 74 -5.33 -21.18 -10.38
N TRP A 75 -4.08 -21.08 -10.84
CA TRP A 75 -3.03 -22.05 -10.49
C TRP A 75 -2.09 -21.61 -9.33
N PRO A 76 -1.87 -22.43 -8.28
CA PRO A 76 -1.20 -22.05 -7.04
C PRO A 76 0.34 -22.16 -7.06
N CYS A 77 1.02 -21.91 -8.19
CA CYS A 77 2.43 -22.30 -8.35
C CYS A 77 3.49 -21.19 -8.22
N ARG A 78 3.18 -20.01 -7.70
CA ARG A 78 4.22 -19.03 -7.33
C ARG A 78 4.07 -18.63 -5.87
N ARG A 79 5.11 -18.89 -5.07
CA ARG A 79 5.15 -18.51 -3.65
C ARG A 79 4.83 -17.01 -3.53
N PRO A 80 3.73 -16.65 -2.84
CA PRO A 80 3.41 -15.26 -2.54
C PRO A 80 4.59 -14.54 -1.90
N ARG A 81 4.89 -13.32 -2.37
CA ARG A 81 5.77 -12.45 -1.59
C ARG A 81 5.00 -12.08 -0.32
N ARG A 82 5.53 -12.50 0.83
CA ARG A 82 5.00 -12.07 2.12
C ARG A 82 5.52 -10.67 2.38
N VAL A 83 4.59 -9.77 2.61
CA VAL A 83 4.88 -8.43 3.08
C VAL A 83 4.19 -8.31 4.44
N SER A 84 4.95 -7.96 5.47
CA SER A 84 4.44 -7.77 6.84
C SER A 84 4.79 -6.37 7.35
N GLU A 85 5.02 -5.45 6.43
CA GLU A 85 5.50 -4.09 6.67
C GLU A 85 4.33 -3.09 6.55
N GLY A 86 4.51 -1.89 7.09
CA GLY A 86 3.52 -0.81 6.97
C GLY A 86 3.18 -0.48 5.52
N PHE A 87 1.95 -0.04 5.27
CA PHE A 87 1.40 0.27 3.94
C PHE A 87 2.37 1.06 3.05
N PHE A 88 3.00 2.10 3.60
CA PHE A 88 3.92 2.99 2.88
C PHE A 88 5.22 2.33 2.39
N LEU A 89 5.58 1.15 2.90
CA LEU A 89 6.79 0.44 2.48
C LEU A 89 6.55 -0.47 1.28
N TRP A 90 5.30 -0.89 1.02
CA TRP A 90 5.02 -1.92 0.02
C TRP A 90 4.04 -1.51 -1.07
N HIS A 91 3.20 -0.51 -0.86
CA HIS A 91 2.19 -0.12 -1.86
C HIS A 91 2.80 0.17 -3.24
N ASP A 92 3.95 0.85 -3.29
CA ASP A 92 4.69 1.08 -4.53
C ASP A 92 5.27 -0.21 -5.12
N ALA A 93 5.79 -1.11 -4.29
CA ALA A 93 6.34 -2.38 -4.75
C ALA A 93 5.27 -3.28 -5.39
N ILE A 94 4.03 -3.22 -4.89
CA ILE A 94 2.90 -3.93 -5.48
C ILE A 94 2.51 -3.32 -6.82
N TRP A 95 2.34 -2.00 -6.88
CA TRP A 95 2.05 -1.31 -8.14
C TRP A 95 3.10 -1.64 -9.19
N ASN A 96 4.39 -1.48 -8.87
CA ASN A 96 5.48 -1.80 -9.79
C ASN A 96 5.39 -3.24 -10.31
N LYS A 97 5.01 -4.19 -9.47
CA LYS A 97 4.88 -5.61 -9.86
C LYS A 97 3.66 -5.90 -10.73
N ILE A 98 2.56 -5.17 -10.55
CA ILE A 98 1.38 -5.20 -11.43
C ILE A 98 1.72 -4.55 -12.77
N ASN A 99 2.39 -3.39 -12.73
CA ASN A 99 2.75 -2.60 -13.90
C ASN A 99 3.74 -3.31 -14.83
N LEU A 100 4.68 -4.09 -14.27
CA LEU A 100 5.58 -4.95 -15.05
C LEU A 100 4.86 -5.97 -15.96
N ARG A 101 3.57 -6.24 -15.71
CA ARG A 101 2.73 -7.16 -16.50
C ARG A 101 1.46 -6.49 -17.02
N ASN A 102 1.46 -5.16 -17.05
CA ASN A 102 0.32 -4.38 -17.47
C ASN A 102 0.33 -4.31 -19.00
N ASP A 103 -0.50 -5.12 -19.62
CA ASP A 103 -0.66 -5.13 -21.08
C ASP A 103 -1.20 -3.78 -21.54
N ARG A 104 -0.76 -3.33 -22.72
CA ARG A 104 -1.25 -2.08 -23.33
C ARG A 104 -2.38 -2.41 -24.28
N GLN A 105 -3.51 -1.74 -24.11
CA GLN A 105 -4.65 -1.83 -25.02
C GLN A 105 -4.57 -0.69 -26.02
N SER A 106 -4.72 -1.01 -27.29
CA SER A 106 -4.79 0.01 -28.32
C SER A 106 -6.23 0.45 -28.52
N TYR A 107 -6.49 1.73 -28.26
CA TYR A 107 -7.75 2.41 -28.54
C TYR A 107 -7.57 3.30 -29.77
N GLN A 108 -8.51 3.25 -30.71
CA GLN A 108 -8.50 4.14 -31.87
C GLN A 108 -9.42 5.33 -31.61
N ASP A 109 -8.84 6.53 -31.64
CA ASP A 109 -9.57 7.80 -31.57
C ASP A 109 -9.43 8.53 -32.90
N GLY A 110 -10.46 8.42 -33.75
CA GLY A 110 -10.45 8.95 -35.11
C GLY A 110 -9.30 8.39 -35.95
N LEU A 111 -8.36 9.26 -36.32
CA LEU A 111 -7.18 8.91 -37.13
C LEU A 111 -5.98 8.44 -36.31
N PHE A 112 -6.08 8.47 -34.98
CA PHE A 112 -4.96 8.18 -34.08
C PHE A 112 -5.17 6.87 -33.32
N ARG A 113 -4.11 6.07 -33.21
CA ARG A 113 -4.08 4.88 -32.35
C ARG A 113 -3.32 5.23 -31.07
N ILE A 114 -4.02 5.17 -29.94
CA ILE A 114 -3.49 5.48 -28.61
C ILE A 114 -3.31 4.15 -27.86
N GLU A 115 -2.15 3.97 -27.24
CA GLU A 115 -1.91 2.82 -26.36
C GLU A 115 -2.09 3.21 -24.89
N LEU A 116 -3.09 2.63 -24.25
CA LEU A 116 -3.40 2.84 -22.84
C LEU A 116 -3.02 1.60 -22.02
N PRO A 117 -2.45 1.74 -20.82
CA PRO A 117 -2.26 0.61 -19.92
C PRO A 117 -3.62 0.01 -19.54
N THR A 118 -3.70 -1.33 -19.44
CA THR A 118 -4.92 -2.04 -19.03
C THR A 118 -5.36 -1.67 -17.62
N PHE A 119 -4.40 -1.46 -16.72
CA PHE A 119 -4.63 -1.02 -15.35
C PHE A 119 -4.11 0.40 -15.14
N ASP A 120 -4.98 1.24 -14.58
CA ASP A 120 -4.64 2.60 -14.16
C ASP A 120 -4.00 2.61 -12.75
N GLU A 121 -2.95 3.41 -12.57
CA GLU A 121 -2.21 3.49 -11.31
C GLU A 121 -3.08 3.97 -10.15
N VAL A 122 -3.88 5.00 -10.38
CA VAL A 122 -4.70 5.62 -9.34
C VAL A 122 -5.76 4.63 -8.86
N SER A 123 -6.44 4.00 -9.81
CA SER A 123 -7.49 3.01 -9.56
C SER A 123 -6.96 1.81 -8.76
N VAL A 124 -5.80 1.26 -9.13
CA VAL A 124 -5.19 0.13 -8.39
C VAL A 124 -4.76 0.55 -6.98
N ARG A 125 -4.19 1.74 -6.82
CA ARG A 125 -3.76 2.23 -5.49
C ARG A 125 -4.95 2.49 -4.56
N GLU A 126 -6.05 3.01 -5.09
CA GLU A 126 -7.28 3.22 -4.34
C GLU A 126 -7.91 1.89 -3.91
N ALA A 127 -7.99 0.91 -4.81
CA ALA A 127 -8.48 -0.42 -4.48
C ALA A 127 -7.64 -1.08 -3.36
N LEU A 128 -6.31 -0.96 -3.42
CA LEU A 128 -5.41 -1.43 -2.37
C LEU A 128 -5.64 -0.70 -1.04
N LEU A 129 -5.80 0.62 -1.07
CA LEU A 129 -6.07 1.42 0.12
C LEU A 129 -7.40 1.02 0.76
N ASN A 130 -8.46 0.88 -0.04
CA ASN A 130 -9.78 0.47 0.42
C ASN A 130 -9.75 -0.93 1.05
N ALA A 131 -9.05 -1.87 0.43
CA ALA A 131 -8.89 -3.22 0.96
C ALA A 131 -8.16 -3.26 2.32
N VAL A 132 -7.20 -2.35 2.53
CA VAL A 132 -6.49 -2.21 3.81
C VAL A 132 -7.37 -1.47 4.83
N ALA A 133 -7.99 -0.35 4.46
CA ALA A 133 -8.78 0.49 5.36
C ALA A 133 -10.03 -0.22 5.90
N HIS A 134 -10.71 -1.02 5.07
CA HIS A 134 -11.94 -1.72 5.46
C HIS A 134 -11.69 -3.15 5.98
N ARG A 135 -10.43 -3.56 6.13
CA ARG A 135 -10.12 -4.89 6.66
C ARG A 135 -10.53 -5.00 8.13
N ASP A 136 -11.19 -6.11 8.46
CA ASP A 136 -11.34 -6.49 9.86
C ASP A 136 -10.01 -7.04 10.41
N TYR A 137 -9.30 -6.20 11.15
CA TYR A 137 -8.02 -6.55 11.79
C TYR A 137 -8.17 -7.48 13.01
N ARG A 138 -9.39 -7.78 13.45
CA ARG A 138 -9.66 -8.81 14.47
C ARG A 138 -9.50 -10.22 13.89
N LEU A 139 -9.67 -10.36 12.57
CA LEU A 139 -9.54 -11.61 11.85
C LEU A 139 -8.14 -11.71 11.22
N GLY A 140 -7.43 -12.82 11.43
CA GLY A 140 -6.10 -13.08 10.86
C GLY A 140 -6.07 -13.27 9.33
N GLY A 141 -7.14 -12.94 8.61
CA GLY A 141 -7.26 -13.10 7.16
C GLY A 141 -6.38 -12.13 6.38
N SER A 142 -5.75 -12.57 5.29
CA SER A 142 -4.85 -11.74 4.46
C SER A 142 -5.58 -11.09 3.28
N VAL A 143 -5.08 -9.97 2.75
CA VAL A 143 -5.60 -9.32 1.52
C VAL A 143 -4.93 -9.95 0.30
N PHE A 144 -5.66 -10.63 -0.56
CA PHE A 144 -5.11 -11.26 -1.76
C PHE A 144 -5.32 -10.36 -2.98
N VAL A 145 -4.32 -10.23 -3.84
CA VAL A 145 -4.49 -9.59 -5.16
C VAL A 145 -4.24 -10.63 -6.25
N ARG A 146 -5.17 -10.77 -7.18
CA ARG A 146 -5.10 -11.68 -8.33
C ARG A 146 -5.14 -10.85 -9.59
N GLN A 147 -4.14 -11.03 -10.43
CA GLN A 147 -4.03 -10.34 -11.71
C GLN A 147 -4.36 -11.32 -12.83
N TYR A 148 -5.43 -11.02 -13.55
CA TYR A 148 -5.83 -11.62 -14.82
C TYR A 148 -5.53 -10.64 -15.96
N GLY A 149 -5.60 -11.09 -17.21
CA GLY A 149 -5.24 -10.27 -18.37
C GLY A 149 -5.97 -8.92 -18.43
N GLN A 150 -7.25 -8.89 -18.06
CA GLN A 150 -8.07 -7.66 -18.06
C GLN A 150 -8.82 -7.43 -16.74
N ARG A 151 -8.43 -8.13 -15.66
CA ARG A 151 -9.14 -8.05 -14.37
C ARG A 151 -8.17 -8.13 -13.20
N LEU A 152 -8.41 -7.32 -12.18
CA LEU A 152 -7.77 -7.41 -10.88
C LEU A 152 -8.83 -7.83 -9.85
N GLU A 153 -8.53 -8.80 -8.99
CA GLU A 153 -9.36 -9.22 -7.85
C GLU A 153 -8.59 -9.15 -6.54
#